data_AF-A0A0M2LLT6-F1
#
_entry.id   AF-A0A0M2LLT6-F1
#
_cell.length_a   1.000
_cell.length_b   1.000
_cell.length_c   1.000
_cell.angle_alpha   90.00
_cell.angle_beta   90.00
_cell.angle_gamma   90.00
#
_symmetry.space_group_name_H-M   'P 1'
#
loop_
_entity.id
_entity.type
_entity.pdbx_description
1 polymer ?
#
loop_
_entity_poly.entity_id
_entity_poly.type
_entity_poly.pdbx_seq_one_letter_code
_entity_poly.pdbx_strand_id
1 'polypeptide(L)'
;MSRVTQAIVATAAIAALAACATRTKEVAIATPPPAPAPVPVYVTPAITPINRGLSPAATVWHMRVALNVAALACRGAQGNQIVAGYRTLLTNQKAALATAETALESQYRAMGGDWQDRYDDSMTRLYNFFSQAPARDPFCTAAAATLTEAERLGPNELQAFAAAVLPTLDAPFAEMLAPRPVIALAAPTSAPAPTPVVGAVAATAAPAAA
;
A
#
# COMPACT_ATOMS: atom_id res chain seq x y z
N MET A 1 -76.20 17.24 37.97
CA MET A 1 -75.66 18.09 39.05
C MET A 1 -74.76 17.22 39.93
N SER A 2 -73.54 17.69 40.22
CA SER A 2 -72.55 17.31 41.26
C SER A 2 -72.14 15.82 41.43
N ARG A 3 -70.88 15.39 41.19
CA ARG A 3 -69.54 15.70 41.77
C ARG A 3 -69.25 15.02 43.14
N VAL A 4 -68.00 14.51 43.27
CA VAL A 4 -67.11 14.41 44.46
C VAL A 4 -67.05 13.05 45.21
N THR A 5 -65.97 12.46 45.78
CA THR A 5 -64.48 12.34 45.63
C THR A 5 -63.98 11.51 46.87
N GLN A 6 -62.87 10.73 46.76
CA GLN A 6 -61.79 10.47 47.79
C GLN A 6 -62.11 9.62 49.07
N ALA A 7 -61.24 8.86 49.77
CA ALA A 7 -59.81 8.46 49.68
C ALA A 7 -59.36 7.51 50.87
N ILE A 8 -58.38 6.61 50.63
CA ILE A 8 -57.17 6.22 51.45
C ILE A 8 -57.25 5.29 52.72
N VAL A 9 -56.16 4.51 52.89
CA VAL A 9 -55.47 3.95 54.11
C VAL A 9 -55.59 2.42 54.26
N ALA A 10 -54.63 1.56 53.86
CA ALA A 10 -53.27 1.24 54.37
C ALA A 10 -53.22 0.25 55.56
N THR A 11 -52.16 -0.59 55.59
CA THR A 11 -51.67 -1.53 56.64
C THR A 11 -52.12 -2.99 56.59
N ALA A 12 -51.27 -3.84 56.00
CA ALA A 12 -51.09 -5.24 56.42
C ALA A 12 -49.63 -5.62 56.16
N ALA A 13 -48.82 -5.46 57.19
CA ALA A 13 -47.44 -5.89 57.23
C ALA A 13 -47.33 -7.12 58.15
N ILE A 14 -46.34 -7.96 57.85
CA ILE A 14 -45.68 -8.93 58.74
C ILE A 14 -46.38 -10.29 58.88
N ALA A 15 -46.12 -11.18 57.91
CA ALA A 15 -45.95 -12.61 58.19
C ALA A 15 -44.94 -13.22 57.21
N ALA A 16 -44.10 -14.10 57.74
CA ALA A 16 -43.16 -14.98 57.06
C ALA A 16 -41.76 -14.42 56.71
N LEU A 17 -40.99 -14.12 57.77
CA LEU A 17 -39.56 -14.45 57.78
C LEU A 17 -39.40 -15.98 57.83
N ALA A 18 -39.12 -16.63 56.70
CA ALA A 18 -38.48 -17.96 56.65
C ALA A 18 -38.20 -18.39 55.20
N ALA A 19 -37.13 -17.89 54.58
CA ALA A 19 -36.46 -18.56 53.45
C ALA A 19 -35.14 -17.86 53.06
N CYS A 20 -34.23 -17.70 54.01
CA CYS A 20 -32.81 -17.56 53.67
C CYS A 20 -32.26 -18.97 53.42
N ALA A 21 -32.36 -19.45 52.17
CA ALA A 21 -31.68 -20.66 51.73
C ALA A 21 -31.21 -20.46 50.28
N THR A 22 -29.98 -19.95 50.16
CA THR A 22 -29.00 -20.26 49.12
C THR A 22 -29.51 -20.30 47.68
N ARG A 23 -29.63 -19.12 47.04
CA ARG A 23 -29.62 -19.06 45.57
C ARG A 23 -28.15 -19.09 45.12
N THR A 24 -27.68 -20.22 44.61
CA THR A 24 -26.40 -20.30 43.91
C THR A 24 -26.41 -19.23 42.83
N LYS A 25 -25.49 -18.27 42.92
CA LYS A 25 -25.32 -17.27 41.86
C LYS A 25 -24.71 -18.02 40.68
N GLU A 26 -25.55 -18.40 39.73
CA GLU A 26 -25.08 -18.91 38.44
C GLU A 26 -24.26 -17.78 37.81
N VAL A 27 -22.94 -17.91 37.86
CA VAL A 27 -22.04 -17.01 37.16
C VAL A 27 -22.17 -17.38 35.71
N ALA A 28 -22.98 -16.60 34.98
CA ALA A 28 -22.94 -16.61 33.53
C ALA A 28 -21.49 -16.35 33.12
N ILE A 29 -20.81 -17.38 32.64
CA ILE A 29 -19.55 -17.24 31.93
C ILE A 29 -19.94 -16.47 30.66
N ALA A 30 -19.68 -15.17 30.63
CA ALA A 30 -19.85 -14.40 29.42
C ALA A 30 -18.93 -15.01 28.37
N THR A 31 -19.50 -15.61 27.33
CA THR A 31 -18.75 -16.04 26.15
C THR A 31 -17.95 -14.83 25.68
N PRO A 32 -16.61 -14.93 25.51
CA PRO A 32 -15.85 -13.82 24.99
C PRO A 32 -16.48 -13.38 23.65
N PRO A 33 -16.62 -12.07 23.41
CA PRO A 33 -17.19 -11.58 22.17
C PRO A 33 -16.47 -12.26 21.00
N PRO A 34 -17.21 -12.73 19.98
CA PRO A 34 -16.59 -13.33 18.81
C PRO A 34 -15.53 -12.37 18.29
N ALA A 35 -14.31 -12.90 18.08
CA ALA A 35 -13.23 -12.11 17.50
C ALA A 35 -13.77 -11.41 16.25
N PRO A 36 -13.50 -10.10 16.07
CA PRO A 36 -13.96 -9.40 14.88
C PRO A 36 -13.50 -10.18 13.66
N ALA A 37 -14.43 -10.48 12.76
CA ALA A 37 -14.09 -11.09 11.48
C ALA A 37 -12.99 -10.24 10.83
N PRO A 38 -11.96 -10.85 10.22
CA PRO A 38 -10.90 -10.11 9.56
C PRO A 38 -11.54 -9.16 8.55
N VAL A 39 -11.43 -7.86 8.83
CA VAL A 39 -11.80 -6.84 7.85
C VAL A 39 -10.86 -7.02 6.66
N PRO A 40 -11.36 -7.15 5.42
CA PRO A 40 -10.48 -7.09 4.27
C PRO A 40 -9.79 -5.73 4.29
N VAL A 41 -8.50 -5.73 4.61
CA VAL A 41 -7.65 -4.55 4.41
C VAL A 41 -7.52 -4.42 2.91
N TYR A 42 -8.29 -3.52 2.30
CA TYR A 42 -8.00 -3.06 0.95
C TYR A 42 -6.66 -2.33 1.03
N VAL A 43 -5.58 -3.04 0.74
CA VAL A 43 -4.25 -2.43 0.70
C VAL A 43 -4.26 -1.51 -0.51
N THR A 44 -4.46 -0.21 -0.26
CA THR A 44 -4.19 0.82 -1.26
C THR A 44 -2.75 0.61 -1.76
N PRO A 45 -2.51 0.54 -3.08
CA PRO A 45 -1.16 0.35 -3.61
C PRO A 45 -0.20 1.37 -2.99
N ALA A 46 1.02 0.93 -2.64
CA ALA A 46 2.02 1.82 -2.09
C ALA A 46 2.31 2.95 -3.08
N ILE A 47 2.36 4.19 -2.58
CA ILE A 47 2.69 5.38 -3.38
C ILE A 47 4.03 5.99 -2.96
N THR A 48 4.91 6.18 -3.93
CA THR A 48 6.24 6.78 -3.77
C THR A 48 6.14 8.25 -3.36
N PRO A 49 7.19 8.80 -2.72
CA PRO A 49 7.18 10.19 -2.28
C PRO A 49 6.94 11.21 -3.40
N ILE A 50 7.42 10.96 -4.62
CA ILE A 50 7.26 11.89 -5.76
C ILE A 50 5.80 12.02 -6.21
N ASN A 51 4.96 11.01 -5.96
CA ASN A 51 3.55 10.99 -6.34
C ASN A 51 2.59 11.20 -5.16
N ARG A 52 3.10 11.59 -3.98
CA ARG A 52 2.31 11.75 -2.75
C ARG A 52 1.92 13.20 -2.51
N GLY A 53 0.70 13.42 -2.01
CA GLY A 53 0.25 14.74 -1.53
C GLY A 53 0.12 15.79 -2.64
N LEU A 54 -0.09 15.34 -3.88
CA LEU A 54 -0.19 16.19 -5.05
C LEU A 54 -1.48 17.03 -5.03
N SER A 55 -1.42 18.23 -5.60
CA SER A 55 -2.62 18.99 -5.95
C SER A 55 -3.42 18.24 -7.04
N PRO A 56 -4.73 18.49 -7.21
CA PRO A 56 -5.50 17.80 -8.25
C PRO A 56 -4.93 17.97 -9.66
N ALA A 57 -4.43 19.16 -9.98
CA ALA A 57 -3.76 19.44 -11.26
C ALA A 57 -2.46 18.64 -11.41
N ALA A 58 -1.64 18.58 -10.36
CA ALA A 58 -0.42 17.78 -10.34
C ALA A 58 -0.73 16.28 -10.49
N THR A 59 -1.76 15.76 -9.84
CA THR A 59 -2.19 14.35 -9.97
C THR A 59 -2.52 13.98 -11.41
N VAL A 60 -3.31 14.82 -12.10
CA VAL A 60 -3.61 14.63 -13.53
C VAL A 60 -2.33 14.68 -14.37
N TRP A 61 -1.47 15.65 -14.12
CA TRP A 61 -0.24 15.81 -14.88
C TRP A 61 0.73 14.64 -14.69
N HIS A 62 0.88 14.14 -13.46
CA HIS A 62 1.73 13.00 -13.15
C HIS A 62 1.23 11.71 -13.80
N MET A 63 -0.10 11.47 -13.78
CA MET A 63 -0.71 10.35 -14.50
C MET A 63 -0.46 10.46 -16.01
N ARG A 64 -0.58 11.66 -16.60
CA ARG A 64 -0.29 11.89 -18.02
C ARG A 64 1.19 11.64 -18.35
N VAL A 65 2.12 12.07 -17.50
CA VAL A 65 3.56 11.82 -17.67
C VAL A 65 3.86 10.32 -17.60
N ALA A 66 3.28 9.59 -16.63
CA ALA A 66 3.44 8.13 -16.55
C ALA A 66 2.99 7.44 -17.84
N LEU A 67 1.78 7.74 -18.33
CA LEU A 67 1.26 7.15 -19.56
C LEU A 67 2.06 7.56 -20.80
N ASN A 68 2.64 8.76 -20.82
CA ASN A 68 3.56 9.17 -21.88
C ASN A 68 4.84 8.32 -21.88
N VAL A 69 5.47 8.12 -20.71
CA VAL A 69 6.66 7.27 -20.59
C VAL A 69 6.34 5.84 -21.00
N ALA A 70 5.17 5.31 -20.61
CA ALA A 70 4.73 3.98 -21.04
C ALA A 70 4.62 3.89 -22.57
N ALA A 71 4.01 4.89 -23.23
CA ALA A 71 3.92 4.95 -24.69
C ALA A 71 5.29 5.01 -25.38
N LEU A 72 6.32 5.54 -24.71
CA LEU A 72 7.69 5.62 -25.23
C LEU A 72 8.56 4.41 -24.90
N ALA A 73 8.32 3.73 -23.77
CA ALA A 73 9.21 2.70 -23.22
C ALA A 73 8.72 1.26 -23.42
N CYS A 74 7.40 1.04 -23.50
CA CYS A 74 6.81 -0.29 -23.68
C CYS A 74 6.94 -0.77 -25.14
N ARG A 75 7.04 -2.09 -25.35
CA ARG A 75 7.36 -2.69 -26.66
C ARG A 75 6.40 -3.83 -27.02
N GLY A 76 6.49 -4.31 -28.26
CA GLY A 76 5.64 -5.40 -28.77
C GLY A 76 4.17 -5.02 -28.90
N ALA A 77 3.29 -6.03 -28.93
CA ALA A 77 1.85 -5.83 -29.07
C ALA A 77 1.25 -4.95 -27.95
N GLN A 78 1.69 -5.16 -26.70
CA GLN A 78 1.26 -4.33 -25.56
C GLN A 78 1.70 -2.87 -25.75
N GLY A 79 2.93 -2.63 -26.20
CA GLY A 79 3.40 -1.27 -26.52
C GLY A 79 2.54 -0.58 -27.58
N ASN A 80 2.16 -1.30 -28.64
CA ASN A 80 1.28 -0.76 -29.68
C ASN A 80 -0.11 -0.40 -29.12
N GLN A 81 -0.69 -1.25 -28.26
CA GLN A 81 -1.95 -0.96 -27.55
C GLN A 81 -1.83 0.30 -26.69
N ILE A 82 -0.74 0.44 -25.93
CA ILE A 82 -0.49 1.61 -25.08
C ILE A 82 -0.39 2.89 -25.92
N VAL A 83 0.34 2.86 -27.05
CA VAL A 83 0.46 4.02 -27.94
C VAL A 83 -0.90 4.44 -28.49
N ALA A 84 -1.73 3.47 -28.91
CA ALA A 84 -3.07 3.75 -29.41
C ALA A 84 -3.98 4.32 -28.31
N GLY A 85 -4.05 3.67 -27.15
CA GLY A 85 -4.86 4.11 -26.01
C GLY A 85 -4.44 5.49 -25.50
N TYR A 86 -3.13 5.76 -25.39
CA TYR A 86 -2.62 7.06 -24.97
C TYR A 86 -3.02 8.17 -25.96
N ARG A 87 -2.93 7.91 -27.27
CA ARG A 87 -3.39 8.85 -28.29
C ARG A 87 -4.89 9.15 -28.14
N THR A 88 -5.71 8.12 -27.94
CA THR A 88 -7.16 8.29 -27.71
C THR A 88 -7.45 9.11 -26.46
N LEU A 89 -6.76 8.84 -25.34
CA LEU A 89 -6.87 9.62 -24.12
C LEU A 89 -6.53 11.10 -24.37
N LEU A 90 -5.41 11.38 -25.04
CA LEU A 90 -5.00 12.75 -25.36
C LEU A 90 -6.03 13.48 -26.22
N THR A 91 -6.62 12.80 -27.21
CA THR A 91 -7.65 13.39 -28.08
C THR A 91 -8.93 13.66 -27.31
N ASN A 92 -9.45 12.68 -26.57
CA ASN A 92 -10.75 12.78 -25.90
C ASN A 92 -10.73 13.72 -24.69
N GLN A 93 -9.59 13.81 -23.99
CA GLN A 93 -9.46 14.57 -22.75
C GLN A 93 -8.57 15.81 -22.91
N LYS A 94 -8.35 16.28 -24.14
CA LYS A 94 -7.47 17.42 -24.47
C LYS A 94 -7.73 18.67 -23.62
N ALA A 95 -9.01 19.06 -23.47
CA ALA A 95 -9.38 20.25 -22.72
C ALA A 95 -9.07 20.11 -21.22
N ALA A 96 -9.43 18.97 -20.62
CA ALA A 96 -9.16 18.71 -19.21
C ALA A 96 -7.64 18.64 -18.91
N LEU A 97 -6.86 18.06 -19.83
CA LEU A 97 -5.40 18.04 -19.73
C LEU A 97 -4.80 19.45 -19.80
N ALA A 98 -5.24 20.29 -20.74
CA ALA A 98 -4.76 21.66 -20.85
C ALA A 98 -5.12 22.52 -19.62
N THR A 99 -6.31 22.32 -19.05
CA THR A 99 -6.72 22.96 -17.79
C THR A 99 -5.80 22.53 -16.64
N ALA A 100 -5.51 21.24 -16.52
CA ALA A 100 -4.63 20.73 -15.47
C ALA A 100 -3.19 21.27 -15.61
N GLU A 101 -2.64 21.29 -16.83
CA GLU A 101 -1.31 21.87 -17.11
C GLU A 101 -1.25 23.35 -16.72
N THR A 102 -2.21 24.15 -17.19
CA THR A 102 -2.28 25.59 -16.89
C THR A 102 -2.38 25.84 -15.38
N ALA A 103 -3.21 25.06 -14.68
CA ALA A 103 -3.36 25.17 -13.24
C ALA A 103 -2.09 24.76 -12.49
N LEU A 104 -1.38 23.73 -12.96
CA LEU A 104 -0.11 23.31 -12.37
C LEU A 104 0.95 24.39 -12.56
N GLU A 105 1.15 24.89 -13.78
CA GLU A 105 2.10 25.97 -14.01
C GLU A 105 1.76 27.23 -13.19
N SER A 106 0.48 27.56 -13.01
CA SER A 106 0.05 28.65 -12.15
C SER A 106 0.47 28.45 -10.69
N GLN A 107 0.40 27.23 -10.17
CA GLN A 107 0.90 26.91 -8.83
C GLN A 107 2.42 27.15 -8.74
N TYR A 108 3.18 26.78 -9.77
CA TYR A 108 4.62 27.07 -9.79
C TYR A 108 4.91 28.58 -9.86
N ARG A 109 4.21 29.31 -10.74
CA ARG A 109 4.30 30.78 -10.84
C ARG A 109 4.02 31.47 -9.51
N ALA A 110 3.02 31.01 -8.76
CA ALA A 110 2.65 31.57 -7.47
C ALA A 110 3.75 31.43 -6.41
N MET A 111 4.69 30.49 -6.57
CA MET A 111 5.87 30.38 -5.69
C MET A 111 6.94 31.47 -5.96
N GLY A 112 6.83 32.25 -7.04
CA GLY A 112 7.75 33.33 -7.38
C GLY A 112 9.18 32.89 -7.74
N GLY A 113 10.08 33.83 -8.00
CA GLY A 113 11.48 33.55 -8.38
C GLY A 113 11.61 32.73 -9.67
N ASP A 114 12.60 31.84 -9.73
CA ASP A 114 12.89 30.96 -10.87
C ASP A 114 11.88 29.80 -10.98
N TRP A 115 10.60 30.13 -11.06
CA TRP A 115 9.52 29.15 -11.06
C TRP A 115 9.55 28.22 -12.27
N GLN A 116 10.06 28.71 -13.41
CA GLN A 116 10.20 27.93 -14.65
C GLN A 116 11.21 26.80 -14.46
N ASP A 117 12.42 27.13 -14.00
CA ASP A 117 13.47 26.14 -13.73
C ASP A 117 12.99 25.09 -12.72
N ARG A 118 12.28 25.50 -11.66
CA ARG A 118 11.70 24.54 -10.70
C ARG A 118 10.62 23.65 -11.30
N TYR A 119 9.81 24.16 -12.22
CA TYR A 119 8.82 23.36 -12.94
C TYR A 119 9.52 22.35 -13.87
N ASP A 120 10.48 22.80 -14.66
CA ASP A 120 11.23 21.97 -15.60
C ASP A 120 12.07 20.89 -14.90
N ASP A 121 12.71 21.22 -13.78
CA ASP A 121 13.42 20.28 -12.92
C ASP A 121 12.46 19.21 -12.35
N SER A 122 11.29 19.64 -11.89
CA SER A 122 10.26 18.75 -11.36
C SER A 122 9.79 17.77 -12.44
N MET A 123 9.51 18.27 -13.65
CA MET A 123 9.14 17.43 -14.79
C MET A 123 10.25 16.46 -15.15
N THR A 124 11.50 16.93 -15.24
CA THR A 124 12.66 16.10 -15.54
C THR A 124 12.82 14.95 -14.54
N ARG A 125 12.72 15.24 -13.24
CA ARG A 125 12.76 14.22 -12.17
C ARG A 125 11.64 13.21 -12.31
N LEU A 126 10.44 13.66 -12.67
CA LEU A 126 9.27 12.80 -12.84
C LEU A 126 9.39 11.87 -14.05
N TYR A 127 9.84 12.38 -15.20
CA TYR A 127 10.11 11.55 -16.38
C TYR A 127 11.21 10.51 -16.09
N ASN A 128 12.29 10.93 -15.41
CA ASN A 128 13.37 10.02 -15.01
C ASN A 128 12.87 8.94 -14.04
N PHE A 129 12.00 9.31 -13.09
CA PHE A 129 11.39 8.38 -12.15
C PHE A 129 10.60 7.28 -12.87
N PHE A 130 9.69 7.62 -13.78
CA PHE A 130 8.90 6.62 -14.52
C PHE A 130 9.72 5.83 -15.56
N SER A 131 10.95 6.26 -15.87
CA SER A 131 11.82 5.61 -16.87
C SER A 131 12.73 4.53 -16.27
N GLN A 132 12.56 4.15 -15.00
CA GLN A 132 13.40 3.16 -14.34
C GLN A 132 13.17 1.75 -14.91
N ALA A 133 14.19 1.20 -15.56
CA ALA A 133 14.13 -0.10 -16.24
C ALA A 133 13.68 -1.29 -15.36
N PRO A 134 14.09 -1.41 -14.07
CA PRO A 134 13.71 -2.57 -13.26
C PRO A 134 12.20 -2.68 -12.98
N ALA A 135 11.46 -1.57 -13.05
CA ALA A 135 10.01 -1.54 -12.84
C ALA A 135 9.21 -1.61 -14.16
N ARG A 136 9.88 -1.66 -15.32
CA ARG A 136 9.26 -1.42 -16.63
C ARG A 136 8.14 -2.40 -16.97
N ASP A 137 8.36 -3.70 -16.81
CA ASP A 137 7.39 -4.72 -17.26
C ASP A 137 6.08 -4.68 -16.43
N PRO A 138 6.10 -4.64 -15.08
CA PRO A 138 4.89 -4.41 -14.30
C PRO A 138 4.25 -3.04 -14.57
N PHE A 139 5.06 -2.00 -14.82
CA PHE A 139 4.56 -0.67 -15.20
C PHE A 139 3.83 -0.67 -16.54
N CYS A 140 4.37 -1.32 -17.57
CA CYS A 140 3.70 -1.46 -18.87
C CYS A 140 2.37 -2.20 -18.76
N THR A 141 2.29 -3.20 -17.88
CA THR A 141 1.04 -3.92 -17.59
C THR A 141 0.01 -3.01 -16.93
N ALA A 142 0.40 -2.24 -15.91
CA ALA A 142 -0.47 -1.26 -15.26
C ALA A 142 -0.95 -0.16 -16.22
N ALA A 143 -0.06 0.33 -17.09
CA ALA A 143 -0.38 1.35 -18.08
C ALA A 143 -1.38 0.86 -19.14
N ALA A 144 -1.21 -0.36 -19.65
CA ALA A 144 -2.16 -0.96 -20.61
C ALA A 144 -3.57 -1.11 -20.00
N ALA A 145 -3.66 -1.60 -18.75
CA ALA A 145 -4.92 -1.71 -18.03
C ALA A 145 -5.56 -0.33 -17.80
N THR A 146 -4.75 0.64 -17.37
CA THR A 146 -5.21 2.02 -17.13
C THR A 146 -5.77 2.66 -18.39
N LEU A 147 -5.11 2.50 -19.54
CA LEU A 147 -5.59 3.05 -20.81
C LEU A 147 -6.86 2.37 -21.30
N THR A 148 -7.04 1.08 -21.00
CA THR A 148 -8.28 0.35 -21.30
C THR A 148 -9.45 0.83 -20.42
N GLU A 149 -9.18 1.25 -19.18
CA GLU A 149 -10.19 1.92 -18.33
C GLU A 149 -10.53 3.31 -18.86
N ALA A 150 -9.50 4.05 -19.29
CA ALA A 150 -9.63 5.43 -19.75
C ALA A 150 -10.56 5.60 -20.97
N GLU A 151 -10.78 4.55 -21.77
CA GLU A 151 -11.72 4.55 -22.90
C GLU A 151 -13.16 4.86 -22.49
N ARG A 152 -13.50 4.67 -21.22
CA ARG A 152 -14.85 4.82 -20.67
C ARG A 152 -15.09 6.20 -20.08
N LEU A 153 -14.05 7.04 -20.02
CA LEU A 153 -14.13 8.34 -19.37
C LEU A 153 -15.05 9.27 -20.12
N GLY A 154 -16.06 9.73 -19.40
CA GLY A 154 -16.88 10.85 -19.81
C GLY A 154 -16.14 12.19 -19.70
N PRO A 155 -16.79 13.28 -20.15
CA PRO A 155 -16.29 14.63 -19.92
C PRO A 155 -16.15 14.91 -18.41
N ASN A 156 -15.11 15.63 -18.01
CA ASN A 156 -14.85 16.08 -16.64
C ASN A 156 -14.49 14.99 -15.60
N GLU A 157 -14.37 13.73 -16.00
CA GLU A 157 -14.03 12.64 -15.07
C GLU A 157 -12.52 12.46 -14.87
N LEU A 158 -11.70 13.11 -15.71
CA LEU A 158 -10.25 12.90 -15.76
C LEU A 158 -9.55 13.10 -14.42
N GLN A 159 -9.96 14.09 -13.62
CA GLN A 159 -9.32 14.37 -12.33
C GLN A 159 -9.56 13.24 -11.33
N ALA A 160 -10.82 12.79 -11.20
CA ALA A 160 -11.16 11.69 -10.30
C ALA A 160 -10.50 10.38 -10.76
N PHE A 161 -10.49 10.15 -12.08
CA PHE A 161 -9.79 9.03 -12.68
C PHE A 161 -8.30 9.04 -12.37
N ALA A 162 -7.61 10.16 -12.57
CA ALA A 162 -6.18 10.29 -12.29
C ALA A 162 -5.85 9.99 -10.83
N ALA A 163 -6.66 10.49 -9.89
CA ALA A 163 -6.51 10.20 -8.48
C ALA A 163 -6.69 8.71 -8.14
N ALA A 164 -7.58 8.02 -8.86
CA ALA A 164 -7.81 6.59 -8.67
C ALA A 164 -6.68 5.72 -9.25
N VAL A 165 -6.12 6.08 -10.41
CA VAL A 165 -5.17 5.21 -11.14
C VAL A 165 -3.70 5.52 -10.90
N LEU A 166 -3.36 6.74 -10.47
CA LEU A 166 -1.96 7.11 -10.22
C LEU A 166 -1.25 6.16 -9.23
N PRO A 167 -1.87 5.73 -8.10
CA PRO A 167 -1.24 4.74 -7.22
C PRO A 167 -0.93 3.42 -7.91
N THR A 168 -1.78 2.96 -8.84
CA THR A 168 -1.57 1.73 -9.60
C THR A 168 -0.42 1.86 -10.60
N LEU A 169 -0.30 3.02 -11.26
CA LEU A 169 0.83 3.31 -12.16
C LEU A 169 2.15 3.44 -11.41
N ASP A 170 2.12 3.91 -10.17
CA ASP A 170 3.29 4.15 -9.32
C ASP A 170 3.76 2.91 -8.55
N ALA A 171 2.84 1.98 -8.23
CA ALA A 171 3.11 0.80 -7.42
C ALA A 171 4.34 -0.04 -7.84
N PRO A 172 4.62 -0.29 -9.14
CA PRO A 172 5.81 -1.01 -9.57
C PRO A 172 7.12 -0.35 -9.11
N PHE A 173 7.15 0.97 -9.04
CA PHE A 173 8.31 1.73 -8.58
C PHE A 173 8.40 1.74 -7.05
N ALA A 174 7.26 1.81 -6.35
CA ALA A 174 7.21 1.67 -4.90
C ALA A 174 7.70 0.29 -4.45
N GLU A 175 7.31 -0.78 -5.16
CA GLU A 175 7.78 -2.14 -4.90
C GLU A 175 9.28 -2.31 -5.18
N MET A 176 9.78 -1.73 -6.27
CA MET A 176 11.20 -1.72 -6.57
C MET A 176 12.03 -1.01 -5.48
N LEU A 177 11.51 0.06 -4.90
CA LEU A 177 12.15 0.82 -3.82
C LEU A 177 11.96 0.18 -2.43
N ALA A 178 11.07 -0.81 -2.30
CA ALA A 178 10.80 -1.45 -1.03
C ALA A 178 12.04 -2.25 -0.56
N PRO A 179 12.45 -2.11 0.73
CA PRO A 179 13.56 -2.87 1.26
C PRO A 179 13.21 -4.37 1.22
N ARG A 180 13.96 -5.15 0.45
CA ARG A 180 13.82 -6.62 0.45
C ARG A 180 14.57 -7.20 1.64
N PRO A 181 13.97 -8.11 2.42
CA PRO A 181 14.70 -8.83 3.45
C PRO A 181 15.76 -9.70 2.76
N VAL A 182 17.03 -9.43 3.03
CA VAL A 182 18.11 -10.37 2.68
C VAL A 182 18.00 -11.55 3.65
N ILE A 183 17.52 -12.69 3.15
CA ILE A 183 17.72 -13.95 3.88
C ILE A 183 19.22 -14.21 3.79
N ALA A 184 19.93 -14.05 4.91
CA ALA A 184 21.32 -14.49 4.99
C ALA A 184 21.34 -16.00 4.71
N LEU A 185 21.82 -16.40 3.54
CA LEU A 185 22.22 -17.79 3.35
C LEU A 185 23.33 -18.03 4.38
N ALA A 186 23.08 -18.92 5.33
CA ALA A 186 24.12 -19.40 6.23
C ALA A 186 25.28 -19.87 5.35
N ALA A 187 26.46 -19.25 5.53
CA ALA A 187 27.67 -19.75 4.90
C ALA A 187 27.80 -21.24 5.27
N PRO A 188 28.15 -22.12 4.33
CA PRO A 188 28.41 -23.52 4.68
C PRO A 188 29.45 -23.52 5.79
N THR A 189 29.10 -24.07 6.96
CA THR A 189 30.05 -24.23 8.06
C THR A 189 31.15 -25.15 7.56
N SER A 190 32.33 -24.59 7.33
CA SER A 190 33.53 -25.36 7.04
C SER A 190 33.64 -26.45 8.09
N ALA A 191 33.62 -27.72 7.66
CA ALA A 191 33.83 -28.84 8.57
C ALA A 191 35.15 -28.59 9.34
N PRO A 192 35.20 -28.85 10.66
CA PRO A 192 36.44 -28.71 11.41
C PRO A 192 37.51 -29.60 10.76
N ALA A 193 38.69 -29.03 10.53
CA ALA A 193 39.83 -29.78 10.01
C ALA A 193 40.10 -30.99 10.93
N PRO A 194 40.39 -32.18 10.38
CA PRO A 194 40.71 -33.34 11.21
C PRO A 194 41.94 -33.03 12.06
N THR A 195 41.80 -33.24 13.38
CA THR A 195 42.91 -33.13 14.31
C THR A 195 43.98 -34.18 13.97
N PRO A 196 45.27 -33.81 13.90
CA PRO A 196 46.32 -34.80 13.68
C PRO A 196 46.41 -35.73 14.89
N VAL A 197 46.17 -37.02 14.66
CA VAL A 197 46.37 -38.07 15.66
C VAL A 197 47.87 -38.28 15.80
N VAL A 198 48.46 -37.75 16.88
CA VAL A 198 49.86 -38.03 17.22
C VAL A 198 49.90 -39.45 17.79
N GLY A 199 50.31 -40.42 16.98
CA GLY A 199 50.50 -41.80 17.41
C GLY A 199 51.62 -41.89 18.45
N ALA A 200 51.30 -42.42 19.63
CA ALA A 200 52.31 -42.74 20.63
C ALA A 200 53.17 -43.92 20.11
N VAL A 201 54.46 -43.68 19.93
CA VAL A 201 55.43 -44.73 19.60
C VAL A 201 55.76 -45.48 20.90
N ALA A 202 55.46 -46.76 20.96
CA ALA A 202 55.80 -47.60 22.11
C ALA A 202 57.33 -47.76 22.20
N ALA A 203 57.91 -47.40 23.35
CA ALA A 203 59.32 -47.61 23.63
C ALA A 203 59.59 -49.11 23.86
N THR A 204 60.45 -49.71 23.04
CA THR A 204 60.98 -51.07 23.24
C THR A 204 62.04 -51.06 24.35
N ALA A 205 61.82 -51.82 25.41
CA ALA A 205 62.80 -52.03 26.48
C ALA A 205 63.95 -52.93 26.00
N ALA A 206 65.19 -52.52 26.31
CA ALA A 206 66.41 -53.31 26.08
C ALA A 206 66.56 -54.42 27.14
N PRO A 207 67.21 -55.57 26.81
CA PRO A 207 67.33 -56.69 27.74
C PRO A 207 68.45 -56.46 28.77
N ALA A 208 68.27 -57.00 29.96
CA ALA A 208 69.26 -57.03 31.03
C ALA A 208 70.34 -58.09 30.74
N ALA A 209 71.62 -57.70 30.88
CA ALA A 209 72.75 -58.62 30.83
C ALA A 209 72.98 -59.28 32.20
N ALA A 210 73.36 -60.55 32.16
CA ALA A 210 73.72 -61.41 33.30
C ALA A 210 75.11 -61.10 33.85
#